data_AF-A0A495T3W7-F1
#
_entry.id   AF-A0A495T3W7-F1
#
_cell.length_a   1.000
_cell.length_b   1.000
_cell.length_c   1.000
_cell.angle_alpha   90.00
_cell.angle_beta   90.00
_cell.angle_gamma   90.00
#
_symmetry.space_group_name_H-M   'P 1'
#
loop_
_entity.id
_entity.type
_entity.pdbx_description
1 polymer ?
#
loop_
_entity_poly.entity_id
_entity_poly.type
_entity_poly.pdbx_seq_one_letter_code
_entity_poly.pdbx_strand_id
1 'polypeptide(L)' 'MIEEGAFADLLLVDGNPVENLALVADPARNLLVIMKDGKIYKNILNA' A
#
# COMPACT_ATOMS: atom_id res chain seq x y z
N MET A 1 -11.20 -7.78 0.75
CA MET A 1 -12.06 -6.62 0.38
C MET A 1 -11.81 -5.52 1.41
N ILE A 2 -12.01 -4.25 1.05
CA ILE A 2 -12.02 -3.15 2.01
C ILE A 2 -13.45 -3.01 2.49
N GLU A 3 -13.67 -3.07 3.80
CA GLU A 3 -15.00 -3.15 4.41
C GLU A 3 -15.09 -2.26 5.66
N GLU A 4 -16.29 -1.76 5.95
CA GLU A 4 -16.54 -0.98 7.16
C GLU A 4 -16.36 -1.83 8.42
N GLY A 5 -15.70 -1.27 9.45
CA GLY A 5 -15.41 -1.96 10.71
C GLY A 5 -14.16 -2.84 10.70
N ALA A 6 -13.49 -2.99 9.55
CA ALA A 6 -12.17 -3.65 9.47
C ALA A 6 -11.04 -2.74 9.99
N PHE A 7 -9.89 -3.35 10.34
CA PHE A 7 -8.68 -2.57 10.62
C PHE A 7 -8.29 -1.74 9.41
N ALA A 8 -7.95 -0.47 9.64
CA ALA A 8 -7.55 0.48 8.60
C ALA A 8 -6.09 0.27 8.17
N ASP A 9 -5.80 -0.93 7.69
CA ASP A 9 -4.51 -1.34 7.13
C ASP A 9 -4.62 -1.34 5.60
N LEU A 10 -3.86 -0.46 4.94
CA LEU A 10 -3.93 -0.26 3.49
C LEU A 10 -2.53 -0.12 2.88
N LEU A 11 -2.35 -0.72 1.71
CA LEU A 11 -1.17 -0.56 0.87
C LEU A 11 -1.59 0.05 -0.47
N LEU A 12 -0.91 1.13 -0.88
CA LEU A 12 -0.99 1.64 -2.24
C LEU A 12 0.25 1.19 -3.01
N VAL A 13 0.02 0.48 -4.11
CA VAL A 13 1.07 -0.11 -4.94
C VAL A 13 1.08 0.58 -6.30
N ASP A 14 2.26 0.84 -6.86
CA ASP A 14 2.42 1.29 -8.25
C ASP A 14 2.29 0.09 -9.20
N GLY A 15 1.08 -0.12 -9.72
CA GLY A 15 0.73 -1.23 -10.62
C GLY A 15 -0.14 -2.32 -9.97
N ASN A 16 -0.33 -3.43 -10.70
CA ASN A 16 -1.19 -4.54 -10.27
C ASN A 16 -0.37 -5.74 -9.75
N PRO A 17 -0.32 -5.99 -8.43
CA PRO A 17 0.44 -7.11 -7.87
C PRO A 17 -0.15 -8.49 -8.17
N VAL A 18 -1.42 -8.58 -8.59
CA VAL A 18 -2.04 -9.84 -9.02
C VAL A 18 -1.48 -10.28 -10.38
N GLU A 19 -1.19 -9.32 -11.26
CA GLU A 19 -0.59 -9.57 -12.57
C GLU A 19 0.94 -9.68 -12.48
N ASN A 20 1.58 -8.96 -11.56
CA ASN A 20 3.02 -8.94 -11.39
C ASN A 20 3.46 -8.96 -9.92
N LEU A 21 3.78 -10.15 -9.40
CA LEU A 21 4.27 -10.35 -8.04
C LEU A 21 5.62 -9.68 -7.74
N ALA A 22 6.41 -9.32 -8.75
CA ALA A 22 7.70 -8.64 -8.52
C ALA A 22 7.51 -7.25 -7.87
N LEU A 23 6.31 -6.65 -7.97
CA LEU A 23 6.01 -5.36 -7.36
C LEU A 23 6.12 -5.41 -5.83
N VAL A 24 5.68 -6.49 -5.18
CA VAL A 24 5.82 -6.66 -3.72
C VAL A 24 7.21 -7.10 -3.29
N ALA A 25 8.04 -7.60 -4.21
CA ALA A 25 9.43 -7.96 -3.91
C ALA A 25 10.33 -6.73 -3.67
N ASP A 26 9.94 -5.56 -4.20
CA ASP A 26 10.59 -4.28 -3.88
C ASP A 26 9.60 -3.26 -3.27
N PRO A 27 9.30 -3.38 -1.97
CA PRO A 27 8.36 -2.49 -1.32
C PRO A 27 8.90 -1.07 -1.13
N ALA A 28 10.22 -0.87 -1.19
CA ALA A 28 10.82 0.45 -1.07
C ALA A 28 10.44 1.32 -2.28
N ARG A 29 10.47 0.74 -3.47
CA ARG A 29 10.10 1.41 -4.73
C ARG A 29 8.60 1.40 -5.01
N ASN A 30 7.94 0.26 -4.81
CA ASN A 30 6.59 0.07 -5.38
C ASN A 30 5.44 0.30 -4.39
N LEU A 31 5.68 0.30 -3.07
CA LEU A 31 4.65 0.69 -2.09
C LEU A 31 4.68 2.20 -1.87
N LEU A 32 3.77 2.92 -2.51
CA LEU A 32 3.72 4.38 -2.49
C LEU A 32 3.21 4.92 -1.15
N VAL A 33 2.19 4.25 -0.60
CA VAL A 33 1.58 4.59 0.69
C VAL A 33 1.40 3.33 1.52
N ILE A 34 1.70 3.46 2.82
CA ILE A 34 1.46 2.43 3.82
C ILE A 34 0.65 3.05 4.95
N MET A 35 -0.56 2.56 5.16
CA MET A 35 -1.42 2.90 6.29
C MET A 35 -1.56 1.67 7.19
N LYS A 36 -1.42 1.88 8.50
CA LYS A 36 -1.67 0.86 9.52
C LYS A 36 -2.40 1.49 10.69
N ASP A 37 -3.43 0.82 11.21
CA ASP A 37 -4.27 1.33 12.31
C ASP A 37 -4.77 2.77 12.04
N GLY A 38 -5.07 3.09 10.77
CA GLY A 38 -5.51 4.43 10.34
C GLY A 38 -4.42 5.51 10.34
N LYS A 39 -3.18 5.17 10.64
CA LYS A 39 -2.03 6.09 10.59
C LYS A 39 -1.19 5.85 9.34
N ILE A 40 -0.75 6.93 8.70
CA ILE A 40 0.17 6.85 7.56
C ILE A 40 1.59 6.65 8.09
N TYR A 41 2.24 5.56 7.67
CA TYR A 41 3.64 5.23 8.02
C TYR A 41 4.61 5.51 6.88
N LYS A 42 4.16 5.45 5.64
CA LYS A 42 4.92 5.82 4.44
C LYS A 42 4.00 6.58 3.50
N ASN A 43 4.48 7.70 2.98
CA ASN A 43 3.86 8.41 1.87
C ASN A 43 4.97 9.10 1.06
N ILE A 44 5.15 8.67 -0.18
CA ILE A 44 6.11 9.27 -1.12
C ILE A 44 5.43 10.05 -2.25
N LEU A 45 4.11 10.26 -2.16
CA LEU A 45 3.30 10.98 -3.14
C LEU A 45 3.31 12.51 -2.95
N ASN A 46 4.27 13.05 -2.19
CA ASN A 46 4.30 14.48 -1.91
C ASN A 46 4.50 15.26 -3.22
N ALA A 47 3.58 16.19 -3.48
CA ALA A 47 3.69 17.24 -4.48
C ALA A 47 4.58 18.39 -3.98
#